data_AF-A0A962EI08-F1
#
_entry.id   AF-A0A962EI08-F1
#
_cell.length_a   1.000
_cell.length_b   1.000
_cell.length_c   1.000
_cell.angle_alpha   90.00
_cell.angle_beta   90.00
_cell.angle_gamma   90.00
#
_symmetry.space_group_name_H-M   'P 1'
#
loop_
_entity.id
_entity.type
_entity.pdbx_description
1 polymer ?
#
loop_
_entity_poly.entity_id
_entity_poly.type
_entity_poly.pdbx_seq_one_letter_code
_entity_poly.pdbx_strand_id
1 'polypeptide(L)' 'SLRAEDPRRGIRDFEAVDALAQAIGLRLLEDRAMPANNRCLVWQRGQNSAK' A
#
# COMPACT_ATOMS: atom_id res chain seq x y z
N SER A 1 -3.75 -6.72 -21.36
CA SER A 1 -3.39 -6.69 -19.92
C SER A 1 -4.24 -5.63 -19.23
N LEU A 2 -4.54 -5.73 -17.93
CA LEU A 2 -5.39 -4.76 -17.21
C LEU A 2 -4.94 -3.29 -17.35
N ARG A 3 -3.64 -3.04 -17.62
CA ARG A 3 -3.09 -1.72 -17.96
C ARG A 3 -3.50 -1.20 -19.35
N ALA A 4 -3.82 -2.09 -20.28
CA ALA A 4 -4.21 -1.75 -21.65
C ALA A 4 -5.70 -1.32 -21.75
N GLU A 5 -6.53 -1.68 -20.76
CA GLU A 5 -7.96 -1.37 -20.75
C GLU A 5 -8.30 -0.11 -19.93
N ASP A 6 -7.51 0.21 -18.90
CA ASP A 6 -7.61 1.49 -18.18
C ASP A 6 -6.29 1.79 -17.46
N PRO A 7 -5.55 2.84 -17.85
CA PRO A 7 -4.31 3.25 -17.20
C PRO A 7 -4.46 3.56 -15.71
N ARG A 8 -5.66 3.95 -15.26
CA ARG A 8 -5.98 4.23 -13.85
C ARG A 8 -6.17 2.97 -13.01
N ARG A 9 -6.38 1.81 -13.67
CA ARG A 9 -6.43 0.49 -13.04
C ARG A 9 -5.07 -0.17 -12.94
N GLY A 10 -4.02 0.44 -13.51
CA GLY A 10 -2.64 0.07 -13.24
C GLY A 10 -2.33 0.39 -11.79
N ILE A 11 -2.04 -0.66 -11.00
CA ILE A 11 -1.37 -0.67 -9.69
C ILE A 11 -1.06 0.76 -9.18
N ARG A 12 -1.81 1.25 -8.19
CA ARG A 12 -1.37 2.43 -7.41
C ARG A 12 0.07 2.14 -6.98
N ASP A 13 1.02 3.00 -7.37
CA ASP A 13 2.42 2.79 -7.04
C ASP A 13 2.52 2.55 -5.54
N PHE A 14 3.25 1.50 -5.17
CA PHE A 14 3.42 1.11 -3.78
C PHE A 14 3.92 2.31 -2.96
N GLU A 15 4.83 3.07 -3.55
CA GLU A 15 5.41 4.31 -3.05
C GLU A 15 4.34 5.36 -2.75
N ALA A 16 3.33 5.52 -3.62
CA ALA A 16 2.27 6.50 -3.42
C ALA A 16 1.31 6.11 -2.28
N VAL A 17 0.98 4.82 -2.17
CA VAL A 17 0.13 4.31 -1.08
C VAL A 17 0.89 4.33 0.23
N ASP A 18 2.17 3.96 0.23
CA ASP A 18 3.00 3.98 1.42
C ASP A 18 3.27 5.40 1.91
N ALA A 19 3.53 6.36 1.02
CA ALA A 19 3.65 7.77 1.38
C ALA A 19 2.38 8.31 2.04
N LEU A 20 1.19 7.96 1.53
CA LEU A 20 -0.08 8.34 2.13
C LEU A 20 -0.25 7.70 3.53
N ALA A 21 0.11 6.42 3.68
CA ALA A 21 0.02 5.71 4.94
C ALA A 21 0.97 6.33 6.00
N GLN A 22 2.21 6.62 5.62
CA GLN A 22 3.19 7.29 6.48
C GLN A 22 2.70 8.68 6.92
N ALA A 23 2.09 9.45 6.01
CA ALA A 23 1.55 10.78 6.30
C ALA A 23 0.46 10.78 7.39
N ILE A 24 -0.23 9.66 7.59
CA ILE A 24 -1.27 9.49 8.63
C ILE A 24 -0.79 8.64 9.82
N GLY A 25 0.52 8.41 9.96
CA GLY A 25 1.11 7.70 11.10
C GLY A 25 0.95 6.18 11.06
N LEU A 26 0.71 5.61 9.88
CA LEU A 26 0.76 4.17 9.67
C LEU A 26 2.18 3.76 9.25
N ARG A 27 2.64 2.62 9.75
CA ARG A 27 3.93 2.02 9.39
C ARG A 27 3.68 0.74 8.62
N LEU A 28 4.37 0.56 7.49
CA LEU A 28 4.30 -0.69 6.74
C LEU A 28 4.87 -1.83 7.58
N LEU A 29 4.11 -2.91 7.69
CA LEU A 29 4.43 -4.11 8.45
C LEU A 29 4.77 -5.28 7.55
N GLU A 30 4.03 -5.46 6.45
CA GLU A 30 4.20 -6.58 5.53
C GLU A 30 3.90 -6.15 4.09
N ASP A 31 4.75 -6.56 3.16
CA ASP A 31 4.46 -6.59 1.71
C ASP A 31 4.52 -8.05 1.25
N ARG A 32 3.36 -8.60 0.88
CA ARG A 32 3.21 -9.99 0.48
C ARG A 32 2.79 -10.11 -0.97
N ALA A 33 3.67 -10.69 -1.78
CA ALA A 33 3.35 -11.08 -3.14
C ALA A 33 2.26 -12.17 -3.17
N MET A 34 1.31 -12.03 -4.10
CA MET A 34 0.20 -12.96 -4.32
C MET A 34 0.13 -13.36 -5.80
N PRO A 35 -0.55 -14.48 -6.14
CA PRO A 35 -0.69 -14.92 -7.52
C PRO A 35 -1.31 -13.84 -8.43
N ALA A 36 -1.06 -13.97 -9.75
CA ALA A 36 -1.60 -13.08 -10.78
C ALA A 36 -1.19 -11.59 -10.64
N ASN A 37 0.06 -11.32 -10.24
CA ASN A 37 0.62 -9.96 -10.06
C ASN A 37 -0.10 -9.12 -9.00
N ASN A 38 -0.70 -9.77 -8.00
CA ASN A 38 -1.31 -9.11 -6.87
C ASN A 38 -0.31 -8.93 -5.73
N ARG A 39 -0.53 -7.94 -4.88
CA ARG A 39 0.18 -7.78 -3.62
C ARG A 39 -0.79 -7.48 -2.48
N CYS A 40 -0.46 -7.93 -1.29
CA CYS A 40 -1.14 -7.56 -0.06
C CYS A 40 -0.19 -6.71 0.78
N LEU A 41 -0.60 -5.50 1.13
CA LEU A 41 0.17 -4.58 1.96
C LEU A 41 -0.53 -4.45 3.32
N VAL A 42 0.20 -4.63 4.40
CA VAL A 42 -0.31 -4.53 5.76
C VAL A 42 0.40 -3.36 6.44
N TRP A 43 -0.36 -2.41 6.97
CA TRP A 43 0.16 -1.35 7.81
C TRP A 43 -0.38 -1.46 9.23
N GLN A 44 0.41 -1.01 10.19
CA GLN A 44 0.02 -0.89 11.59
C GLN A 44 0.05 0.57 12.01
N ARG A 45 -1.00 1.02 12.72
CA ARG A 45 -0.98 2.34 13.36
C ARG A 45 0.00 2.30 14.53
N GLY A 46 0.97 3.20 14.52
CA GLY A 46 1.84 3.41 15.68
C GLY A 46 0.95 3.70 16.90
N GLN A 47 1.20 3.02 18.01
CA GLN A 47 0.49 3.34 19.25
C GLN A 47 0.87 4.76 19.61
N ASN A 48 -0.07 5.70 19.45
CA ASN A 48 0.10 7.04 19.97
C ASN A 48 0.07 6.89 21.48
N SER A 49 1.23 6.70 22.10
CA SER A 49 1.39 6.89 23.53
C SER A 49 1.11 8.37 23.78
N ALA A 50 -0.17 8.69 23.96
CA ALA A 50 -0.60 9.97 24.49
C ALA A 50 0.14 10.12 25.82
N LYS A 51 1.09 11.04 25.85
CA LYS A 51 1.74 11.50 27.06
C LYS A 51 1.06 12.78 27.50
#